data_AF-A0A080ZGV8-F1
#
_entry.id   AF-A0A080ZGV8-F1
#
_cell.length_a   1.000
_cell.length_b   1.000
_cell.length_c   1.000
_cell.angle_alpha   90.00
_cell.angle_beta   90.00
_cell.angle_gamma   90.00
#
_symmetry.space_group_name_H-M   'P 1'
#
loop_
_entity.id
_entity.type
_entity.pdbx_description
1 polymer ?
#
loop_
_entity_poly.entity_id
_entity_poly.type
_entity_poly.pdbx_seq_one_letter_code
_entity_poly.pdbx_strand_id
1 'polypeptide(L)' 'SFSLSEEDWGVYKPEIGSGLKRVVEDSKYVVAVKPDTWCNVYGENITNPLCSEFTIDTSNGAGTVSVGVQL' A
#
# COMPACT_ATOMS: atom_id res chain seq x y z
N SER A 1 16.12 -3.40 4.13
CA SER A 1 14.68 -3.65 3.99
C SER A 1 13.93 -2.77 4.96
N PHE A 2 12.66 -2.48 4.68
CA PHE A 2 11.72 -1.87 5.61
C PHE A 2 10.42 -2.67 5.59
N SER A 3 9.60 -2.49 6.61
CA SER A 3 8.33 -3.19 6.76
C SER A 3 7.21 -2.17 6.86
N LEU A 4 6.12 -2.45 6.18
CA LEU A 4 4.88 -1.69 6.26
C LEU A 4 3.82 -2.55 6.94
N SER A 5 2.88 -1.87 7.59
CA SER A 5 1.78 -2.44 8.35
C SER A 5 0.45 -1.78 8.00
N GLU A 6 -0.65 -2.30 8.57
CA GLU A 6 -1.98 -1.70 8.44
C GLU A 6 -2.04 -0.23 8.83
N GLU A 7 -1.07 0.24 9.61
CA GLU A 7 -1.00 1.64 10.03
C GLU A 7 -0.56 2.57 8.90
N ASP A 8 0.16 2.04 7.90
CA ASP A 8 0.74 2.80 6.79
C ASP A 8 -0.22 2.92 5.60
N TRP A 9 -1.11 1.93 5.41
CA TRP A 9 -2.05 1.87 4.27
C TRP A 9 -3.53 1.89 4.68
N GLY A 10 -3.84 1.73 5.97
CA GLY A 10 -5.21 1.70 6.47
C GLY A 10 -5.90 3.05 6.26
N VAL A 11 -7.16 3.00 5.83
CA VAL A 11 -8.01 4.18 5.62
C VAL A 11 -9.06 4.28 6.72
N TYR A 12 -9.53 5.48 7.03
CA TYR A 12 -10.63 5.66 7.97
C TYR A 12 -11.97 5.58 7.24
N LYS A 13 -12.80 4.61 7.64
CA LYS A 13 -14.17 4.49 7.13
C LYS A 13 -15.03 5.63 7.67
N PRO A 14 -15.62 6.47 6.81
CA PRO A 14 -16.42 7.61 7.24
C PRO A 14 -17.84 7.14 7.59
N GLU A 15 -18.09 6.82 8.86
CA GLU A 15 -19.42 6.48 9.36
C GLU A 15 -19.88 7.52 10.40
N ILE A 16 -20.99 8.21 10.12
CA ILE A 16 -21.56 9.21 11.03
C ILE A 16 -22.09 8.50 12.28
N GLY A 17 -21.67 8.95 13.46
CA GLY A 17 -22.19 8.48 14.76
C GLY A 17 -21.54 7.21 15.33
N SER A 18 -20.69 6.51 14.57
CA SER A 18 -19.94 5.32 15.04
C SER A 18 -18.43 5.57 15.21
N GLY A 19 -17.99 6.80 14.95
CA GLY A 19 -16.58 7.21 14.98
C GLY A 19 -15.81 6.82 13.72
N LEU A 20 -14.57 7.31 13.59
CA LEU A 20 -13.69 6.93 12.49
C LEU A 20 -13.00 5.61 12.83
N LYS A 21 -13.34 4.55 12.10
CA LYS A 21 -12.71 3.23 12.24
C LYS A 21 -11.68 3.04 11.14
N ARG A 22 -10.44 2.70 11.50
CA ARG A 22 -9.42 2.31 10.52
C ARG A 22 -9.78 0.95 9.94
N VAL A 23 -9.70 0.82 8.63
CA VAL A 23 -9.93 -0.41 7.88
C VAL A 23 -8.82 -0.58 6.84
N VAL A 24 -8.60 -1.82 6.41
CA VAL A 24 -7.71 -2.18 5.32
C VAL A 24 -8.58 -2.62 4.14
N GLU A 25 -8.21 -2.20 2.93
CA GLU A 25 -8.96 -2.52 1.71
C GLU A 25 -8.18 -3.52 0.86
N ASP A 26 -8.88 -4.51 0.30
CA ASP A 26 -8.30 -5.45 -0.65
C ASP A 26 -7.96 -4.71 -1.95
N SER A 27 -6.67 -4.64 -2.28
CA SER A 27 -6.23 -3.91 -3.46
C SER A 27 -4.79 -4.22 -3.85
N LYS A 28 -4.42 -3.70 -5.03
CA LYS A 28 -3.03 -3.62 -5.50
C LYS A 28 -2.46 -2.25 -5.08
N TYR A 29 -1.43 -2.29 -4.27
CA TYR A 29 -0.73 -1.12 -3.76
C TYR A 29 0.64 -0.98 -4.42
N VAL A 30 1.14 0.25 -4.42
CA VAL A 30 2.45 0.59 -4.97
C VAL A 30 3.20 1.48 -3.98
N VAL A 31 4.44 1.11 -3.68
CA VAL A 31 5.36 1.92 -2.88
C VAL A 31 6.35 2.62 -3.80
N ALA A 32 6.40 3.94 -3.73
CA ALA A 32 7.44 4.76 -4.35
C ALA A 32 8.59 4.97 -3.36
N VAL A 33 9.81 4.56 -3.72
CA VAL A 33 11.00 4.73 -2.88
C VAL A 33 11.77 5.97 -3.31
N LYS A 34 11.99 6.91 -2.38
CA LYS A 34 12.52 8.29 -2.53
C LYS A 34 11.44 9.37 -2.77
N PRO A 35 11.66 10.60 -2.26
CA PRO A 35 10.67 11.69 -2.35
C PRO A 35 10.29 12.10 -3.77
N ASP A 36 11.21 11.95 -4.73
CA ASP A 36 11.06 12.35 -6.12
C ASP A 36 10.60 11.22 -7.05
N THR A 37 10.36 10.02 -6.50
CA THR A 37 9.94 8.86 -7.27
C THR A 37 8.46 8.94 -7.62
N TRP A 38 8.17 8.88 -8.92
CA TRP A 38 6.82 8.78 -9.45
C TRP A 38 6.56 7.37 -9.99
N CYS A 39 5.47 6.75 -9.53
CA CYS A 39 4.95 5.49 -10.04
C CYS A 39 3.66 5.75 -10.83
N ASN A 40 3.64 5.45 -12.13
CA ASN A 40 2.43 5.59 -12.94
C ASN A 40 1.47 4.43 -12.67
N VAL A 41 0.66 4.54 -11.62
CA VAL A 41 -0.30 3.51 -11.18
C VAL A 41 -1.48 3.30 -12.14
N TYR A 42 -1.66 4.19 -13.12
CA TYR A 42 -2.70 4.09 -14.14
C TYR A 42 -2.16 3.64 -15.51
N GLY A 43 -0.83 3.44 -15.62
CA GLY A 43 -0.20 2.93 -16.83
C GLY A 43 -0.35 1.41 -16.95
N GLU A 44 -0.09 0.89 -18.15
CA GLU A 44 -0.14 -0.57 -18.39
C GLU A 44 0.94 -1.33 -17.60
N ASN A 45 2.10 -0.71 -17.35
CA ASN A 45 3.21 -1.30 -16.61
C ASN A 45 3.94 -0.27 -15.75
N ILE A 46 4.32 -0.67 -14.53
CA ILE A 46 5.20 0.11 -13.66
C ILE A 46 6.65 -0.22 -14.02
N THR A 47 7.34 0.73 -14.66
CA THR A 47 8.69 0.54 -15.19
C THR A 47 9.79 1.17 -14.34
N ASN A 48 9.45 2.07 -13.41
CA ASN A 48 10.42 2.73 -12.56
C ASN A 48 10.97 1.73 -11.52
N PRO A 49 12.29 1.48 -11.48
CA PRO A 49 12.88 0.48 -10.60
C PRO A 49 12.71 0.79 -9.11
N LEU A 50 12.40 2.05 -8.76
CA LEU A 50 12.14 2.48 -7.39
C LEU A 50 10.66 2.33 -6.97
N CYS A 51 9.83 1.75 -7.83
CA CYS A 51 8.46 1.39 -7.53
C CYS A 51 8.37 -0.10 -7.21
N SER A 52 7.65 -0.44 -6.14
CA SER A 52 7.41 -1.83 -5.75
C SER A 52 5.91 -2.07 -5.59
N GLU A 53 5.40 -3.11 -6.23
CA GLU A 53 3.99 -3.47 -6.18
C GLU A 53 3.78 -4.60 -5.16
N PHE A 54 2.67 -4.52 -4.43
CA PHE A 54 2.22 -5.59 -3.56
C PHE A 54 0.69 -5.64 -3.52
N THR A 55 0.15 -6.81 -3.19
CA THR A 55 -1.29 -7.02 -3.07
C THR A 55 -1.64 -7.24 -1.62
N ILE A 56 -2.71 -6.60 -1.16
CA ILE A 56 -3.35 -6.91 0.10
C ILE A 56 -4.61 -7.73 -0.22
N ASP A 57 -4.71 -8.87 0.44
CA ASP A 57 -5.87 -9.75 0.40
C ASP A 57 -6.25 -10.11 1.86
N THR A 58 -7.26 -9.44 2.37
CA THR A 58 -7.74 -9.58 3.74
C THR A 58 -8.47 -10.90 3.99
N SER A 59 -8.73 -11.72 2.96
CA SER A 59 -9.23 -13.08 3.15
C SER A 59 -8.27 -13.95 3.99
N ASN A 60 -6.98 -13.61 4.00
CA ASN A 60 -5.94 -14.26 4.80
C ASN A 60 -5.47 -13.42 6.00
N GLY A 61 -6.18 -12.32 6.32
CA GLY A 61 -5.80 -11.33 7.34
C GLY A 61 -4.91 -10.20 6.81
N ALA A 62 -4.95 -9.05 7.47
CA ALA A 62 -4.21 -7.85 7.06
C ALA A 62 -2.77 -7.87 7.60
N GLY A 63 -1.97 -8.81 7.12
CA GLY A 63 -0.58 -9.02 7.57
C GLY A 63 0.40 -7.90 7.22
N THR A 64 1.65 -8.04 7.68
CA THR A 64 2.76 -7.13 7.35
C THR A 64 3.33 -7.39 5.95
N VAL A 65 3.73 -6.35 5.23
CA VAL A 65 4.34 -6.48 3.89
C VAL A 65 5.82 -6.08 3.94
N SER A 66 6.68 -6.94 3.41
CA SER A 66 8.11 -6.66 3.23
C SER A 66 8.36 -6.14 1.81
N VAL A 67 8.89 -4.93 1.70
CA VAL A 67 9.16 -4.29 0.41
C VAL A 67 10.63 -4.47 0.03
N GLY A 68 10.87 -5.06 -1.13
CA GLY A 68 12.19 -5.17 -1.75
C GLY A 68 12.27 -4.28 -3.00
N VAL A 69 13.20 -3.33 -3.01
CA VAL A 69 13.56 -2.54 -4.18
C VAL A 69 15.05 -2.71 -4.43
N GLN A 70 15.43 -2.91 -5.68
CA GLN A 70 16.82 -3.01 -6.10
C GLN A 70 17.35 -1.59 -6.34
N LEU A 71 18.24 -1.14 -5.45
CA LEU A 71 18.88 0.19 -5.50
C LEU A 71 20.13 0.19 -6.37
#